data_AF-A0A3D0U587-F1
#
_entry.id   AF-A0A3D0U587-F1
#
_cell.length_a   1.000
_cell.length_b   1.000
_cell.length_c   1.000
_cell.angle_alpha   90.00
_cell.angle_beta   90.00
_cell.angle_gamma   90.00
#
_symmetry.space_group_name_H-M   'P 1'
#
loop_
_entity.id
_entity.type
_entity.pdbx_description
1 polymer ?
#
loop_
_entity_poly.entity_id
_entity_poly.type
_entity_poly.pdbx_seq_one_letter_code
_entity_poly.pdbx_strand_id
1 'polypeptide(L)'
;MLIRLCFLLAILAGSHASASVLPKQAAVASAHPLATEAGIRILESGGNAFDAAITVAAVLGVVEPYSAGIGGGGFWMLQRGKDGKTIMLDARERAPGAAHKNLYLDEQGKVDRDKATNTALAAGIPGQAAAFVHLSDHYGTLALADTLAPAIRLAAGGFPVNKVYRHLAEMRASTLRRYPASKRIFLRDGKVPDGGLIVQQGLASTLKTLAEKGFDGFYKGELAKRLVAGANAHGGIWSLEDLANYRVIEREPVRFQYADAVIWSAPPPSSGGVALAQMFGMLSLFNLDTKSSADRTHLLIEVMRRAYRDRAEYLGDPDYVDIPIARLTSAAYLDNLASSISMAHATPSSELGLPKQTGSGTHTTHFSIIDRQGNKAAAT
;
A
#
# COMPACT_ATOMS: atom_id res chain seq x y z
N MET A 1 54.26 1.76 53.73
CA MET A 1 54.73 2.92 52.95
C MET A 1 54.29 2.69 51.51
N LEU A 2 53.42 3.57 50.99
CA LEU A 2 53.01 3.77 49.58
C LEU A 2 52.36 2.59 48.83
N ILE A 3 51.03 2.56 48.56
CA ILE A 3 50.15 3.37 47.68
C ILE A 3 49.80 2.58 46.39
N ARG A 4 48.49 2.23 46.27
CA ARG A 4 47.58 2.21 45.08
C ARG A 4 48.05 1.49 43.80
N LEU A 5 47.20 0.78 43.05
CA LEU A 5 45.96 1.27 42.45
C LEU A 5 45.19 0.10 41.79
N CYS A 6 43.89 0.00 42.10
CA CYS A 6 42.93 -0.87 41.42
C CYS A 6 42.69 -0.40 39.98
N PHE A 7 42.65 -1.34 39.02
CA PHE A 7 42.04 -1.11 37.70
C PHE A 7 40.81 -2.01 37.56
N LEU A 8 39.63 -1.46 37.87
CA LEU A 8 38.36 -1.94 37.34
C LEU A 8 38.17 -1.24 35.98
N LEU A 9 38.29 -1.98 34.87
CA LEU A 9 37.79 -1.51 33.59
C LEU A 9 36.27 -1.73 33.55
N ALA A 10 35.52 -0.67 33.77
CA ALA A 10 34.11 -0.62 33.41
C ALA A 10 34.01 -0.49 31.89
N ILE A 11 33.61 -1.57 31.20
CA ILE A 11 33.19 -1.50 29.80
C ILE A 11 31.80 -0.84 29.79
N LEU A 12 31.80 0.49 29.75
CA LEU A 12 30.63 1.25 29.31
C LEU A 12 30.50 1.02 27.81
N ALA A 13 29.72 0.00 27.43
CA ALA A 13 29.12 -0.08 26.11
C ALA A 13 28.16 1.11 25.99
N GLY A 14 28.71 2.25 25.58
CA GLY A 14 27.94 3.44 25.25
C GLY A 14 27.08 3.13 24.04
N SER A 15 25.86 2.66 24.28
CA SER A 15 24.77 2.75 23.33
C SER A 15 24.70 4.20 22.85
N HIS A 16 25.23 4.46 21.66
CA HIS A 16 25.00 5.71 20.95
C HIS A 16 23.53 5.72 20.57
N ALA A 17 22.68 6.07 21.53
CA ALA A 17 21.36 6.58 21.24
C ALA A 17 21.60 7.87 20.46
N SER A 18 21.70 7.75 19.14
CA SER A 18 21.70 8.90 18.25
C SER A 18 20.40 9.63 18.56
N ALA A 19 20.49 10.74 19.31
CA ALA A 19 19.34 11.55 19.63
C ALA A 19 18.64 11.89 18.31
N SER A 20 17.42 11.38 18.11
CA SER A 20 16.71 11.60 16.87
C SER A 20 16.49 13.10 16.73
N VAL A 21 17.15 13.73 15.77
CA VAL A 21 16.93 15.14 15.47
C VAL A 21 15.48 15.26 15.01
N LEU A 22 14.65 15.87 15.84
CA LEU A 22 13.24 16.08 15.51
C LEU A 22 13.15 17.03 14.29
N PRO A 23 12.21 16.78 13.36
CA PRO A 23 12.03 17.65 12.21
C PRO A 23 11.62 19.06 12.64
N LYS A 24 12.31 20.08 12.11
CA LYS A 24 11.93 21.49 12.35
C LYS A 24 10.58 21.84 11.72
N GLN A 25 10.19 21.13 10.67
CA GLN A 25 8.94 21.31 9.93
C GLN A 25 8.34 19.95 9.59
N ALA A 26 7.02 19.93 9.47
CA ALA A 26 6.30 18.78 8.93
C ALA A 26 6.31 18.85 7.39
N ALA A 27 6.18 17.71 6.73
CA ALA A 27 6.12 17.61 5.27
C ALA A 27 5.12 16.54 4.83
N VAL A 28 4.47 16.79 3.69
CA VAL A 28 3.51 15.89 3.03
C VAL A 28 3.87 15.81 1.56
N ALA A 29 4.04 14.60 1.04
CA ALA A 29 4.19 14.32 -0.38
C ALA A 29 3.10 13.33 -0.81
N SER A 30 2.27 13.71 -1.78
CA SER A 30 1.19 12.87 -2.32
C SER A 30 1.00 13.11 -3.81
N ALA A 31 0.26 12.22 -4.49
CA ALA A 31 0.06 12.29 -5.93
C ALA A 31 -0.85 13.44 -6.41
N HIS A 32 -1.66 14.04 -5.51
CA HIS A 32 -2.60 15.09 -5.86
C HIS A 32 -2.46 16.34 -4.96
N PRO A 33 -2.41 17.56 -5.52
CA PRO A 33 -2.20 18.78 -4.74
C PRO A 33 -3.27 19.01 -3.66
N LEU A 34 -4.54 18.72 -3.95
CA LEU A 34 -5.62 18.82 -2.94
C LEU A 34 -5.42 17.87 -1.75
N ALA A 35 -4.81 16.70 -1.96
CA ALA A 35 -4.51 15.77 -0.87
C ALA A 35 -3.33 16.27 -0.05
N THR A 36 -2.26 16.74 -0.70
CA THR A 36 -1.12 17.38 -0.04
C THR A 36 -1.55 18.58 0.81
N GLU A 37 -2.37 19.47 0.25
CA GLU A 37 -2.89 20.64 0.96
C GLU A 37 -3.74 20.23 2.17
N ALA A 38 -4.64 19.25 2.01
CA ALA A 38 -5.47 18.78 3.11
C ALA A 38 -4.63 18.15 4.24
N GLY A 39 -3.60 17.37 3.91
CA GLY A 39 -2.66 16.81 4.89
C GLY A 39 -1.90 17.89 5.65
N ILE A 40 -1.40 18.92 4.96
CA ILE A 40 -0.71 20.06 5.58
C ILE A 40 -1.65 20.78 6.56
N ARG A 41 -2.88 21.09 6.14
CA ARG A 41 -3.86 21.76 7.00
C ARG A 41 -4.18 20.95 8.26
N ILE A 42 -4.21 19.62 8.19
CA ILE A 42 -4.43 18.77 9.36
C ILE A 42 -3.26 18.86 10.34
N LEU A 43 -2.03 18.85 9.84
CA LEU A 43 -0.83 19.04 10.67
C LEU A 43 -0.80 20.44 11.30
N GLU A 44 -1.24 21.46 10.58
CA GLU A 44 -1.37 22.83 11.09
C GLU A 44 -2.49 22.97 12.13
N SER A 45 -3.53 22.14 12.04
CA SER A 45 -4.66 22.10 12.98
C SER A 45 -4.37 21.26 14.23
N GLY A 46 -3.11 20.86 14.45
CA GLY A 46 -2.68 20.11 15.63
C GLY A 46 -2.72 18.59 15.48
N GLY A 47 -3.05 18.07 14.29
CA GLY A 47 -2.94 16.64 14.00
C GLY A 47 -1.49 16.18 13.84
N ASN A 48 -1.28 14.87 13.94
CA ASN A 48 0.02 14.24 13.75
C ASN A 48 0.14 13.60 12.34
N ALA A 49 1.29 12.97 12.05
CA ALA A 49 1.53 12.33 10.76
C ALA A 49 0.49 11.27 10.39
N PHE A 50 -0.09 10.59 11.37
CA PHE A 50 -1.09 9.54 11.18
C PHE A 50 -2.48 10.12 10.91
N ASP A 51 -2.86 11.21 11.60
CA ASP A 51 -4.08 11.97 11.27
C ASP A 51 -4.03 12.48 9.83
N ALA A 52 -2.90 13.08 9.45
CA ALA A 52 -2.68 13.56 8.09
C ALA A 52 -2.67 12.41 7.07
N ALA A 53 -2.20 11.21 7.44
CA ALA A 53 -2.21 10.04 6.58
C ALA A 53 -3.65 9.59 6.26
N ILE A 54 -4.55 9.56 7.26
CA ILE A 54 -5.98 9.30 7.07
C ILE A 54 -6.56 10.32 6.07
N THR A 55 -6.31 11.61 6.32
CA THR A 55 -6.83 12.68 5.46
C THR A 55 -6.33 12.59 4.03
N VAL A 56 -5.01 12.43 3.83
CA VAL A 56 -4.41 12.34 2.50
C VAL A 56 -5.00 11.16 1.74
N ALA A 57 -5.07 9.98 2.35
CA ALA A 57 -5.63 8.80 1.71
C ALA A 57 -7.13 8.95 1.40
N ALA A 58 -7.91 9.52 2.32
CA ALA A 58 -9.33 9.77 2.11
C ALA A 58 -9.57 10.77 0.97
N VAL A 59 -8.77 11.83 0.88
CA VAL A 59 -8.84 12.81 -0.21
C VAL A 59 -8.42 12.20 -1.53
N LEU A 60 -7.33 11.42 -1.57
CA LEU A 60 -6.91 10.67 -2.76
C LEU A 60 -8.02 9.73 -3.24
N GLY A 61 -8.72 9.05 -2.33
CA GLY A 61 -9.89 8.24 -2.65
C GLY A 61 -11.08 9.00 -3.26
N VAL A 62 -11.07 10.34 -3.19
CA VAL A 62 -12.04 11.21 -3.86
C VAL A 62 -11.50 11.72 -5.19
N VAL A 63 -10.29 12.29 -5.20
CA VAL A 63 -9.74 13.06 -6.34
C VAL A 63 -8.93 12.21 -7.33
N GLU A 64 -8.51 11.01 -6.92
CA GLU A 64 -7.87 9.99 -7.75
C GLU A 64 -8.69 8.67 -7.77
N PRO A 65 -9.96 8.69 -8.19
CA PRO A 65 -10.87 7.54 -8.09
C PRO A 65 -10.48 6.33 -8.97
N TYR A 66 -9.40 6.46 -9.75
CA TYR A 66 -8.82 5.43 -10.62
C TYR A 66 -7.64 4.67 -9.97
N SER A 67 -7.09 5.17 -8.86
CA SER A 67 -5.91 4.59 -8.18
C SER A 67 -6.20 4.18 -6.74
N ALA A 68 -7.04 4.93 -6.03
CA ALA A 68 -7.33 4.70 -4.61
C ALA A 68 -8.82 4.89 -4.31
N GLY A 69 -9.28 4.31 -3.19
CA GLY A 69 -10.65 4.50 -2.73
C GLY A 69 -10.96 3.73 -1.45
N ILE A 70 -12.01 4.17 -0.75
CA ILE A 70 -12.51 3.49 0.46
C ILE A 70 -13.00 2.06 0.20
N GLY A 71 -13.28 1.72 -1.07
CA GLY A 71 -13.64 0.38 -1.52
C GLY A 71 -12.47 -0.55 -1.82
N GLY A 72 -11.23 -0.14 -1.57
CA GLY A 72 -10.03 -0.98 -1.71
C GLY A 72 -9.35 -1.24 -0.37
N GLY A 73 -8.03 -1.45 -0.43
CA GLY A 73 -7.16 -1.63 0.72
C GLY A 73 -5.75 -1.10 0.45
N GLY A 74 -4.83 -1.34 1.37
CA GLY A 74 -3.45 -0.88 1.22
C GLY A 74 -2.52 -1.31 2.34
N PHE A 75 -1.27 -0.89 2.24
CA PHE A 75 -0.24 -1.15 3.25
C PHE A 75 0.29 0.18 3.80
N TRP A 76 0.33 0.31 5.12
CA TRP A 76 0.74 1.54 5.79
C TRP A 76 1.94 1.31 6.69
N MET A 77 3.11 1.75 6.23
CA MET A 77 4.31 1.78 7.06
C MET A 77 4.22 2.96 8.03
N LEU A 78 4.20 2.65 9.33
CA LEU A 78 4.10 3.65 10.39
C LEU A 78 5.38 3.60 11.22
N GLN A 79 5.97 4.76 11.51
CA GLN A 79 7.03 4.87 12.52
C GLN A 79 6.65 5.93 13.54
N ARG A 80 6.63 5.54 14.81
CA ARG A 80 6.38 6.45 15.93
C ARG A 80 7.65 7.22 16.26
N GLY A 81 7.53 8.55 16.35
CA GLY A 81 8.67 9.42 16.66
C GLY A 81 9.18 9.24 18.10
N LYS A 82 8.28 9.02 19.06
CA LYS A 82 8.63 8.96 20.49
C LYS A 82 9.52 7.78 20.90
N ASP A 83 9.41 6.65 20.21
CA ASP A 83 10.12 5.41 20.56
C ASP A 83 10.74 4.69 19.36
N GLY A 84 10.60 5.26 18.16
CA GLY A 84 11.14 4.68 16.92
C GLY A 84 10.47 3.38 16.48
N LYS A 85 9.38 2.94 17.13
CA LYS A 85 8.70 1.69 16.77
C LYS A 85 8.13 1.80 15.36
N THR A 86 8.54 0.86 14.50
CA THR A 86 8.06 0.75 13.12
C THR A 86 7.15 -0.46 12.98
N ILE A 87 5.97 -0.26 12.39
CA ILE A 87 5.02 -1.35 12.09
C ILE A 87 4.51 -1.21 10.67
N MET A 88 4.00 -2.30 10.11
CA MET A 88 3.21 -2.29 8.89
C MET A 88 1.74 -2.58 9.22
N LEU A 89 0.85 -1.62 9.00
CA LEU A 89 -0.57 -1.90 9.05
C LEU A 89 -1.02 -2.48 7.70
N ASP A 90 -1.34 -3.76 7.71
CA ASP A 90 -1.93 -4.50 6.60
C ASP A 90 -3.44 -4.29 6.60
N ALA A 91 -3.89 -3.46 5.66
CA ALA A 91 -5.29 -3.23 5.35
C ALA A 91 -5.63 -3.77 3.95
N ARG A 92 -4.94 -4.83 3.51
CA ARG A 92 -5.20 -5.48 2.24
C ARG A 92 -6.62 -6.06 2.22
N GLU A 93 -7.23 -6.05 1.04
CA GLU A 93 -8.53 -6.68 0.85
C GLU A 93 -8.46 -8.19 1.09
N ARG A 94 -9.55 -8.76 1.61
CA ARG A 94 -9.69 -10.21 1.79
C ARG A 94 -10.63 -10.79 0.75
N ALA A 95 -10.36 -12.02 0.30
CA ALA A 95 -11.32 -12.73 -0.54
C ALA A 95 -12.62 -12.97 0.26
N PRO A 96 -13.81 -12.77 -0.34
CA PRO A 96 -15.07 -13.15 0.30
C PRO A 96 -15.07 -14.66 0.61
N GLY A 97 -15.78 -15.08 1.66
CA GLY A 97 -15.79 -16.48 2.13
C GLY A 97 -16.30 -17.49 1.09
N ALA A 98 -17.10 -17.04 0.13
CA ALA A 98 -17.57 -17.86 -0.99
C ALA A 98 -16.55 -18.00 -2.15
N ALA A 99 -15.39 -17.33 -2.07
CA ALA A 99 -14.37 -17.42 -3.10
C ALA A 99 -13.71 -18.81 -3.13
N HIS A 100 -13.37 -19.27 -4.33
CA HIS A 100 -12.72 -20.57 -4.53
C HIS A 100 -11.69 -20.52 -5.69
N LYS A 101 -10.80 -21.51 -5.75
CA LYS A 101 -9.66 -21.55 -6.69
C LYS A 101 -10.02 -21.28 -8.16
N ASN A 102 -11.17 -21.80 -8.61
CA ASN A 102 -11.59 -21.75 -10.01
C ASN A 102 -12.50 -20.56 -10.34
N LEU A 103 -12.61 -19.57 -9.45
CA LEU A 103 -13.58 -18.48 -9.57
C LEU A 103 -13.48 -17.72 -10.91
N TYR A 104 -12.27 -17.58 -11.44
CA TYR A 104 -11.96 -16.83 -12.66
C TYR A 104 -11.70 -17.71 -13.88
N LEU A 105 -12.09 -18.98 -13.84
CA LEU A 105 -12.01 -19.85 -15.01
C LEU A 105 -13.33 -19.80 -15.80
N ASP A 106 -13.22 -19.89 -17.12
CA ASP A 106 -14.32 -20.16 -18.02
C ASP A 106 -14.68 -21.66 -18.02
N GLU A 107 -15.71 -22.03 -18.79
CA GLU A 107 -16.18 -23.42 -18.92
C GLU A 107 -15.12 -24.36 -19.50
N GLN A 108 -14.12 -23.83 -20.21
CA GLN A 108 -13.01 -24.58 -20.79
C GLN A 108 -11.79 -24.62 -19.87
N GLY A 109 -11.90 -24.08 -18.64
CA GLY A 109 -10.82 -24.04 -17.66
C GLY A 109 -9.74 -23.00 -17.94
N LYS A 110 -9.97 -22.05 -18.86
CA LYS A 110 -9.05 -20.94 -19.15
C LYS A 110 -9.40 -19.71 -18.32
N VAL A 111 -8.42 -18.85 -18.10
CA VAL A 111 -8.62 -17.63 -17.30
C VAL A 111 -9.49 -16.63 -18.07
N ASP A 112 -10.63 -16.28 -17.48
CA ASP A 112 -11.45 -15.14 -17.89
C ASP A 112 -10.94 -13.86 -17.21
N ARG A 113 -10.18 -13.06 -17.97
CA ARG A 113 -9.57 -11.82 -17.49
C ARG A 113 -10.59 -10.72 -17.21
N ASP A 114 -11.70 -10.67 -17.95
CA ASP A 114 -12.73 -9.65 -17.70
C ASP A 114 -13.42 -9.94 -16.38
N LYS A 115 -13.79 -11.20 -16.14
CA LYS A 115 -14.32 -11.65 -14.84
C LYS A 115 -13.38 -11.29 -13.69
N ALA A 116 -12.07 -11.52 -13.85
CA ALA A 116 -11.04 -11.28 -12.83
C ALA A 116 -10.65 -9.81 -12.58
N THR A 117 -11.01 -8.88 -13.47
CA THR A 117 -10.52 -7.47 -13.38
C THR A 117 -11.64 -6.45 -13.31
N ASN A 118 -12.79 -6.79 -13.88
CA ASN A 118 -13.68 -5.81 -14.46
C ASN A 118 -15.12 -5.97 -13.95
N THR A 119 -15.37 -6.98 -13.11
CA THR A 119 -16.69 -7.31 -12.54
C THR A 119 -16.72 -7.20 -11.03
N ALA A 120 -17.93 -7.18 -10.43
CA ALA A 120 -18.07 -7.18 -8.97
C ALA A 120 -17.50 -8.46 -8.31
N LEU A 121 -17.34 -9.54 -9.08
CA LEU A 121 -16.72 -10.76 -8.61
C LEU A 121 -15.23 -10.59 -8.29
N ALA A 122 -14.56 -9.64 -8.94
CA ALA A 122 -13.15 -9.33 -8.70
C ALA A 122 -12.91 -8.54 -7.40
N ALA A 123 -13.97 -8.05 -6.75
CA ALA A 123 -13.84 -7.19 -5.58
C ALA A 123 -13.60 -8.02 -4.31
N GLY A 124 -12.48 -7.75 -3.63
CA GLY A 124 -12.25 -8.22 -2.26
C GLY A 124 -12.93 -7.32 -1.23
N ILE A 125 -13.03 -7.81 0.01
CA ILE A 125 -13.59 -7.08 1.13
C ILE A 125 -12.69 -5.89 1.49
N PRO A 126 -13.19 -4.64 1.43
CA PRO A 126 -12.35 -3.45 1.56
C PRO A 126 -11.72 -3.28 2.94
N GLY A 127 -10.45 -2.88 2.97
CA GLY A 127 -9.70 -2.65 4.20
C GLY A 127 -9.46 -1.20 4.58
N GLN A 128 -9.59 -0.29 3.63
CA GLN A 128 -9.21 1.11 3.83
C GLN A 128 -9.99 1.80 4.96
N ALA A 129 -11.30 1.55 5.07
CA ALA A 129 -12.13 2.12 6.12
C ALA A 129 -11.69 1.64 7.52
N ALA A 130 -11.34 0.36 7.66
CA ALA A 130 -10.82 -0.18 8.91
C ALA A 130 -9.43 0.39 9.24
N ALA A 131 -8.58 0.65 8.24
CA ALA A 131 -7.30 1.32 8.45
C ALA A 131 -7.49 2.73 9.02
N PHE A 132 -8.45 3.50 8.50
CA PHE A 132 -8.72 4.85 9.00
C PHE A 132 -9.16 4.84 10.46
N VAL A 133 -10.06 3.92 10.82
CA VAL A 133 -10.54 3.77 12.20
C VAL A 133 -9.38 3.34 13.11
N HIS A 134 -8.62 2.31 12.72
CA HIS A 134 -7.48 1.82 13.50
C HIS A 134 -6.42 2.90 13.73
N LEU A 135 -6.06 3.65 12.68
CA LEU A 135 -5.13 4.77 12.79
C LEU A 135 -5.67 5.84 13.73
N SER A 136 -6.95 6.22 13.62
CA SER A 136 -7.56 7.22 14.49
C SER A 136 -7.57 6.78 15.95
N ASP A 137 -7.88 5.52 16.24
CA ASP A 137 -8.03 4.98 17.59
C ASP A 137 -6.68 4.76 18.30
N HIS A 138 -5.64 4.39 17.55
CA HIS A 138 -4.37 3.94 18.14
C HIS A 138 -3.19 4.88 17.90
N TYR A 139 -3.25 5.72 16.87
CA TYR A 139 -2.12 6.53 16.42
C TYR A 139 -2.46 8.01 16.27
N GLY A 140 -3.71 8.34 15.98
CA GLY A 140 -4.20 9.70 15.77
C GLY A 140 -4.30 10.53 17.04
N THR A 141 -4.47 11.82 16.85
CA THR A 141 -4.74 12.80 17.93
C THR A 141 -6.01 13.60 17.69
N LEU A 142 -6.53 13.61 16.47
CA LEU A 142 -7.79 14.25 16.11
C LEU A 142 -8.92 13.23 16.05
N ALA A 143 -10.16 13.69 16.12
CA ALA A 143 -11.29 12.82 15.89
C ALA A 143 -11.31 12.36 14.42
N LEU A 144 -11.78 11.14 14.17
CA LEU A 144 -11.95 10.60 12.82
C LEU A 144 -12.82 11.52 11.93
N ALA A 145 -13.80 12.20 12.53
CA ALA A 145 -14.63 13.17 11.82
C ALA A 145 -13.82 14.36 11.27
N ASP A 146 -12.82 14.84 12.01
CA ASP A 146 -11.98 15.96 11.59
C ASP A 146 -11.03 15.54 10.46
N THR A 147 -10.43 14.35 10.58
CA THR A 147 -9.50 13.83 9.56
C THR A 147 -10.22 13.47 8.25
N LEU A 148 -11.49 13.04 8.30
CA LEU A 148 -12.29 12.76 7.10
C LEU A 148 -13.01 13.98 6.53
N ALA A 149 -13.15 15.08 7.28
CA ALA A 149 -13.90 16.27 6.84
C ALA A 149 -13.43 16.84 5.50
N PRO A 150 -12.11 16.94 5.18
CA PRO A 150 -11.65 17.42 3.87
C PRO A 150 -12.15 16.55 2.71
N ALA A 151 -12.09 15.23 2.85
CA ALA A 151 -12.58 14.29 1.84
C ALA A 151 -14.10 14.37 1.68
N ILE A 152 -14.85 14.49 2.79
CA ILE A 152 -16.31 14.68 2.76
C ILE A 152 -16.68 15.94 1.98
N ARG A 153 -16.01 17.08 2.24
CA ARG A 153 -16.25 18.33 1.53
C ARG A 153 -15.96 18.22 0.04
N LEU A 154 -14.84 17.61 -0.34
CA LEU A 154 -14.46 17.41 -1.74
C LEU A 154 -15.40 16.42 -2.46
N ALA A 155 -15.86 15.37 -1.79
CA ALA A 155 -16.82 14.44 -2.37
C ALA A 155 -18.19 15.11 -2.59
N ALA A 156 -18.64 15.96 -1.67
CA ALA A 156 -19.92 16.66 -1.76
C ALA A 156 -19.89 17.86 -2.72
N GLY A 157 -18.85 18.68 -2.68
CA GLY A 157 -18.68 19.86 -3.54
C GLY A 157 -18.12 19.53 -4.92
N GLY A 158 -17.44 18.39 -5.04
CA GLY A 158 -16.77 17.93 -6.23
C GLY A 158 -15.35 18.46 -6.42
N PHE A 159 -14.62 17.85 -7.34
CA PHE A 159 -13.26 18.23 -7.71
C PHE A 159 -13.15 18.46 -9.23
N PRO A 160 -12.23 19.32 -9.69
CA PRO A 160 -12.12 19.69 -11.09
C PRO A 160 -11.61 18.55 -11.96
N VAL A 161 -12.23 18.39 -13.13
CA VAL A 161 -11.76 17.50 -14.19
C VAL A 161 -10.50 18.09 -14.82
N ASN A 162 -9.36 17.44 -14.59
CA ASN A 162 -8.06 17.83 -15.14
C ASN A 162 -7.58 16.84 -16.23
N LYS A 163 -6.43 17.14 -16.86
CA LYS A 163 -5.86 16.30 -17.93
C LYS A 163 -5.57 14.86 -17.46
N VAL A 164 -5.10 14.68 -16.22
CA VAL A 164 -4.78 13.37 -15.65
C VAL A 164 -6.05 12.54 -15.46
N TYR A 165 -7.08 13.14 -14.87
CA TYR A 165 -8.40 12.51 -14.73
C TYR A 165 -8.94 12.06 -16.08
N ARG A 166 -8.92 12.94 -17.10
CA ARG A 166 -9.43 12.61 -18.43
C ARG A 166 -8.70 11.41 -19.02
N HIS A 167 -7.37 11.45 -19.03
CA HIS A 167 -6.55 10.37 -19.55
C HIS A 167 -6.87 9.02 -18.87
N LEU A 168 -6.90 8.99 -17.53
CA LEU A 168 -7.10 7.74 -16.79
C LEU A 168 -8.56 7.24 -16.86
N ALA A 169 -9.53 8.15 -16.87
CA ALA A 169 -10.93 7.80 -17.08
C ALA A 169 -11.19 7.29 -18.52
N GLU A 170 -10.51 7.85 -19.52
CA GLU A 170 -10.57 7.41 -20.93
C GLU A 170 -10.07 5.99 -21.09
N MET A 171 -8.94 5.62 -20.45
CA MET A 171 -8.44 4.24 -20.43
C MET A 171 -9.45 3.23 -19.87
N ARG A 172 -10.39 3.69 -19.03
CA ARG A 172 -11.41 2.86 -18.37
C ARG A 172 -12.83 3.15 -18.83
N ALA A 173 -13.02 3.96 -19.88
CA ALA A 173 -14.33 4.45 -20.29
C ALA A 173 -15.31 3.33 -20.66
N SER A 174 -14.83 2.26 -21.30
CA SER A 174 -15.65 1.08 -21.62
C SER A 174 -16.19 0.43 -20.34
N THR A 175 -15.33 0.23 -19.34
CA THR A 175 -15.71 -0.34 -18.03
C THR A 175 -16.67 0.57 -17.27
N LEU A 176 -16.39 1.88 -17.23
CA LEU A 176 -17.25 2.86 -16.55
C LEU A 176 -18.67 2.89 -17.11
N ARG A 177 -18.84 2.66 -18.43
CA ARG A 177 -20.16 2.59 -19.07
C ARG A 177 -20.98 1.35 -18.70
N ARG A 178 -20.33 0.25 -18.29
CA ARG A 178 -21.03 -1.01 -17.95
C ARG A 178 -21.90 -0.90 -16.72
N TYR A 179 -21.50 -0.05 -15.76
CA TYR A 179 -22.16 0.03 -14.45
C TYR A 179 -22.94 1.36 -14.32
N PRO A 180 -24.25 1.31 -14.04
CA PRO A 180 -25.08 2.51 -13.94
C PRO A 180 -24.55 3.54 -12.93
N ALA A 181 -24.04 3.07 -11.78
CA ALA A 181 -23.48 3.94 -10.75
C ALA A 181 -22.22 4.67 -11.24
N SER A 182 -21.26 3.95 -11.82
CA SER A 182 -20.02 4.52 -12.35
C SER A 182 -20.28 5.47 -13.51
N LYS A 183 -21.15 5.08 -14.46
CA LYS A 183 -21.55 5.93 -15.59
C LYS A 183 -22.15 7.25 -15.11
N ARG A 184 -23.04 7.21 -14.11
CA ARG A 184 -23.68 8.42 -13.56
C ARG A 184 -22.69 9.36 -12.88
N ILE A 185 -21.72 8.81 -12.15
CA ILE A 185 -20.78 9.61 -11.36
C ILE A 185 -19.69 10.21 -12.25
N PHE A 186 -19.03 9.36 -13.04
CA PHE A 186 -17.77 9.68 -13.71
C PHE A 186 -17.90 10.06 -15.19
N LEU A 187 -19.08 9.90 -15.79
CA LEU A 187 -19.32 10.24 -17.19
C LEU A 187 -20.41 11.33 -17.31
N ARG A 188 -20.37 12.05 -18.43
CA ARG A 188 -21.41 12.99 -18.89
C ARG A 188 -21.87 12.52 -20.26
N ASP A 189 -23.16 12.22 -20.40
CA ASP A 189 -23.73 11.63 -21.62
C ASP A 189 -22.98 10.38 -22.11
N GLY A 190 -22.46 9.59 -21.15
CA GLY A 190 -21.67 8.38 -21.43
C GLY A 190 -20.26 8.64 -21.96
N LYS A 191 -19.76 9.88 -21.92
CA LYS A 191 -18.40 10.26 -22.29
C LYS A 191 -17.65 10.78 -21.08
N VAL A 192 -16.32 10.67 -21.11
CA VAL A 192 -15.47 11.30 -20.09
C VAL A 192 -15.65 12.82 -20.23
N PRO A 193 -15.95 13.55 -19.14
CA PRO A 193 -16.12 14.99 -19.20
C PRO A 193 -14.84 15.69 -19.65
N ASP A 194 -14.98 16.76 -20.42
CA ASP A 194 -13.88 17.62 -20.86
C ASP A 194 -13.56 18.75 -19.86
N GLY A 195 -14.45 19.00 -18.89
CA GLY A 195 -14.26 19.95 -17.80
C GLY A 195 -15.33 19.81 -16.70
N GLY A 196 -15.48 20.85 -15.89
CA GLY A 196 -16.43 20.88 -14.78
C GLY A 196 -15.98 20.08 -13.55
N LEU A 197 -16.95 19.70 -12.71
CA LEU A 197 -16.70 19.01 -11.44
C LEU A 197 -17.23 17.57 -11.47
N ILE A 198 -16.48 16.67 -10.82
CA ILE A 198 -16.94 15.33 -10.45
C ILE A 198 -17.47 15.38 -9.02
N VAL A 199 -18.77 15.16 -8.86
CA VAL A 199 -19.47 15.18 -7.56
C VAL A 199 -19.84 13.76 -7.15
N GLN A 200 -19.55 13.41 -5.90
CA GLN A 200 -19.66 12.05 -5.35
C GLN A 200 -20.48 12.04 -4.05
N GLN A 201 -21.74 12.46 -4.12
CA GLN A 201 -22.63 12.55 -2.94
C GLN A 201 -22.72 11.24 -2.13
N GLY A 202 -22.81 10.10 -2.83
CA GLY A 202 -22.84 8.78 -2.17
C GLY A 202 -21.57 8.48 -1.38
N LEU A 203 -20.40 8.91 -1.88
CA LEU A 203 -19.13 8.78 -1.17
C LEU A 203 -19.07 9.74 0.03
N ALA A 204 -19.55 10.97 -0.11
CA ALA A 204 -19.64 11.92 1.00
C ALA A 204 -20.49 11.36 2.15
N SER A 205 -21.66 10.78 1.85
CA SER A 205 -22.52 10.14 2.86
C SER A 205 -21.86 8.91 3.51
N THR A 206 -21.11 8.14 2.71
CA THR A 206 -20.35 6.97 3.19
C THR A 206 -19.27 7.39 4.18
N LEU A 207 -18.45 8.38 3.81
CA LEU A 207 -17.39 8.92 4.66
C LEU A 207 -17.96 9.58 5.93
N LYS A 208 -19.10 10.27 5.84
CA LYS A 208 -19.80 10.81 6.99
C LYS A 208 -20.28 9.71 7.95
N THR A 209 -20.83 8.62 7.43
CA THR A 209 -21.26 7.47 8.24
C THR A 209 -20.06 6.83 8.97
N LEU A 210 -18.92 6.69 8.27
CA LEU A 210 -17.67 6.21 8.87
C LEU A 210 -17.17 7.15 9.97
N ALA A 211 -17.15 8.46 9.72
CA ALA A 211 -16.76 9.48 10.70
C ALA A 211 -17.61 9.43 11.97
N GLU A 212 -18.92 9.20 11.85
CA GLU A 212 -19.87 9.22 12.97
C GLU A 212 -19.90 7.91 13.76
N LYS A 213 -19.70 6.77 13.08
CA LYS A 213 -19.96 5.44 13.65
C LYS A 213 -18.74 4.54 13.68
N GLY A 214 -17.57 5.05 13.27
CA GLY A 214 -16.34 4.28 13.16
C GLY A 214 -16.51 3.01 12.33
N PHE A 215 -15.87 1.93 12.77
CA PHE A 215 -15.87 0.64 12.08
C PHE A 215 -17.29 0.15 11.74
N ASP A 216 -18.21 0.19 12.71
CA ASP A 216 -19.58 -0.29 12.54
C ASP A 216 -20.38 0.54 11.52
N GLY A 217 -19.96 1.78 11.25
CA GLY A 217 -20.52 2.62 10.21
C GLY A 217 -20.36 2.05 8.80
N PHE A 218 -19.26 1.35 8.53
CA PHE A 218 -18.94 0.79 7.21
C PHE A 218 -19.17 -0.73 7.13
N TYR A 219 -18.77 -1.45 8.16
CA TYR A 219 -18.73 -2.91 8.17
C TYR A 219 -19.99 -3.58 8.75
N LYS A 220 -20.91 -2.79 9.33
CA LYS A 220 -22.19 -3.28 9.85
C LYS A 220 -23.36 -2.37 9.43
N GLY A 221 -24.56 -2.75 9.86
CA GLY A 221 -25.76 -1.95 9.70
C GLY A 221 -26.18 -1.73 8.24
N GLU A 222 -26.79 -0.58 7.98
CA GLU A 222 -27.44 -0.30 6.69
C GLU A 222 -26.44 -0.09 5.55
N LEU A 223 -25.29 0.53 5.80
CA LEU A 223 -24.27 0.69 4.77
C LEU A 223 -23.71 -0.67 4.33
N ALA A 224 -23.39 -1.56 5.28
CA ALA A 224 -22.94 -2.91 4.95
C ALA A 224 -23.95 -3.69 4.10
N LYS A 225 -25.25 -3.62 4.46
CA LYS A 225 -26.33 -4.24 3.65
C LYS A 225 -26.36 -3.69 2.22
N ARG A 226 -26.21 -2.37 2.05
CA ARG A 226 -26.18 -1.73 0.74
C ARG A 226 -24.95 -2.11 -0.09
N LEU A 227 -23.78 -2.25 0.55
CA LEU A 227 -22.56 -2.70 -0.11
C LEU A 227 -22.72 -4.13 -0.63
N VAL A 228 -23.16 -5.06 0.22
CA VAL A 228 -23.41 -6.46 -0.15
C VAL A 228 -24.45 -6.57 -1.25
N ALA A 229 -25.59 -5.89 -1.10
CA ALA A 229 -26.65 -5.89 -2.12
C ALA A 229 -26.15 -5.32 -3.45
N GLY A 230 -25.37 -4.22 -3.43
CA GLY A 230 -24.82 -3.59 -4.62
C GLY A 230 -23.82 -4.47 -5.37
N ALA A 231 -22.91 -5.12 -4.64
CA ALA A 231 -21.95 -6.06 -5.20
C ALA A 231 -22.65 -7.29 -5.81
N ASN A 232 -23.56 -7.91 -5.06
CA ASN A 232 -24.22 -9.15 -5.47
C ASN A 232 -25.21 -8.93 -6.62
N ALA A 233 -25.84 -7.75 -6.71
CA ALA A 233 -26.66 -7.37 -7.87
C ALA A 233 -25.88 -7.36 -9.20
N HIS A 234 -24.55 -7.37 -9.16
CA HIS A 234 -23.66 -7.39 -10.33
C HIS A 234 -22.75 -8.63 -10.35
N GLY A 235 -23.17 -9.72 -9.71
CA GLY A 235 -22.46 -11.00 -9.70
C GLY A 235 -21.33 -11.11 -8.69
N GLY A 236 -21.26 -10.19 -7.72
CA GLY A 236 -20.42 -10.34 -6.53
C GLY A 236 -20.88 -11.49 -5.63
N ILE A 237 -20.00 -11.89 -4.72
CA ILE A 237 -20.20 -13.02 -3.79
C ILE A 237 -19.97 -12.61 -2.34
N TRP A 238 -20.26 -11.34 -2.01
CA TRP A 238 -20.08 -10.82 -0.66
C TRP A 238 -21.21 -11.28 0.25
N SER A 239 -20.90 -11.43 1.52
CA SER A 239 -21.86 -11.62 2.60
C SER A 239 -21.70 -10.51 3.65
N LEU A 240 -22.71 -10.37 4.53
CA LEU A 240 -22.59 -9.48 5.69
C LEU A 240 -21.52 -9.96 6.68
N GLU A 241 -21.33 -11.28 6.76
CA GLU A 241 -20.31 -11.89 7.61
C GLU A 241 -18.90 -11.52 7.14
N ASP A 242 -18.66 -11.50 5.83
CA ASP A 242 -17.39 -11.08 5.25
C ASP A 242 -16.99 -9.67 5.71
N LEU A 243 -17.94 -8.71 5.68
CA LEU A 243 -17.70 -7.36 6.18
C LEU A 243 -17.51 -7.34 7.70
N ALA A 244 -18.39 -8.00 8.45
CA ALA A 244 -18.36 -8.00 9.90
C ALA A 244 -17.07 -8.61 10.49
N ASN A 245 -16.47 -9.57 9.77
CA ASN A 245 -15.25 -10.27 10.18
C ASN A 245 -13.95 -9.62 9.66
N TYR A 246 -14.03 -8.60 8.82
CA TYR A 246 -12.83 -7.91 8.32
C TYR A 246 -12.03 -7.28 9.47
N ARG A 247 -10.72 -7.48 9.50
CA ARG A 247 -9.81 -6.83 10.46
C ARG A 247 -8.51 -6.46 9.75
N VAL A 248 -7.95 -5.30 10.11
CA VAL A 248 -6.56 -4.95 9.78
C VAL A 248 -5.61 -5.75 10.66
N ILE A 249 -4.37 -5.92 10.20
CA ILE A 249 -3.32 -6.63 10.94
C ILE A 249 -2.11 -5.71 11.07
N GLU A 250 -1.60 -5.49 12.28
CA GLU A 250 -0.25 -4.94 12.47
C GLU A 250 0.78 -6.05 12.29
N ARG A 251 1.64 -5.91 11.28
CA ARG A 251 2.70 -6.86 10.96
C ARG A 251 4.07 -6.25 11.27
N GLU A 252 5.01 -7.10 11.69
CA GLU A 252 6.42 -6.76 11.76
C GLU A 252 6.95 -6.53 10.33
N PRO A 253 7.55 -5.37 10.03
CA PRO A 253 8.02 -5.08 8.69
C PRO A 253 9.26 -5.90 8.31
N VAL A 254 9.46 -6.09 7.01
CA VAL A 254 10.75 -6.60 6.51
C VAL A 254 11.80 -5.52 6.75
N ARG A 255 12.86 -5.89 7.48
CA ARG A 255 13.97 -5.01 7.82
C ARG A 255 15.27 -5.59 7.29
N PHE A 256 16.02 -4.80 6.53
CA PHE A 256 17.37 -5.17 6.08
C PHE A 256 18.26 -3.93 5.99
N GLN A 257 19.57 -4.16 5.93
CA GLN A 257 20.56 -3.11 5.78
C GLN A 257 21.11 -3.10 4.35
N TYR A 258 21.33 -1.92 3.80
CA TYR A 258 22.06 -1.73 2.57
C TYR A 258 22.96 -0.50 2.71
N ALA A 259 24.26 -0.70 2.56
CA ALA A 259 25.27 0.30 2.93
C ALA A 259 25.05 0.84 4.36
N ASP A 260 24.96 2.15 4.52
CA ASP A 260 24.72 2.86 5.78
C ASP A 260 23.22 3.02 6.13
N ALA A 261 22.31 2.56 5.26
CA ALA A 261 20.87 2.69 5.44
C ALA A 261 20.22 1.42 6.01
N VAL A 262 19.29 1.62 6.95
CA VAL A 262 18.32 0.59 7.36
C VAL A 262 17.03 0.80 6.56
N ILE A 263 16.64 -0.23 5.81
CA ILE A 263 15.43 -0.22 4.98
C ILE A 263 14.35 -1.02 5.69
N TRP A 264 13.17 -0.40 5.79
CA TRP A 264 11.94 -1.01 6.27
C TRP A 264 10.98 -1.14 5.09
N SER A 265 10.36 -2.30 4.92
CA SER A 265 9.45 -2.54 3.81
C SER A 265 8.34 -3.51 4.18
N ALA A 266 7.34 -3.63 3.29
CA ALA A 266 6.17 -4.44 3.53
C ALA A 266 6.52 -5.94 3.63
N PRO A 267 6.06 -6.65 4.68
CA PRO A 267 6.11 -8.10 4.74
C PRO A 267 4.99 -8.71 3.86
N PRO A 268 5.02 -10.03 3.64
CA PRO A 268 3.86 -10.76 3.14
C PRO A 268 2.58 -10.38 3.92
N PRO A 269 1.42 -10.23 3.26
CA PRO A 269 1.10 -10.69 1.89
C PRO A 269 1.65 -9.83 0.75
N SER A 270 2.32 -8.71 1.05
CA SER A 270 3.07 -7.98 0.02
C SER A 270 4.37 -8.72 -0.34
N SER A 271 4.64 -8.85 -1.63
CA SER A 271 5.92 -9.38 -2.11
C SER A 271 7.07 -8.37 -2.05
N GLY A 272 6.76 -7.08 -1.88
CA GLY A 272 7.69 -5.98 -2.12
C GLY A 272 8.93 -6.01 -1.25
N GLY A 273 8.76 -6.14 0.07
CA GLY A 273 9.89 -6.07 1.00
C GLY A 273 10.87 -7.22 0.85
N VAL A 274 10.38 -8.44 0.65
CA VAL A 274 11.23 -9.62 0.42
C VAL A 274 12.00 -9.48 -0.90
N ALA A 275 11.32 -9.07 -1.98
CA ALA A 275 11.98 -8.88 -3.27
C ALA A 275 13.04 -7.76 -3.20
N LEU A 276 12.77 -6.65 -2.51
CA LEU A 276 13.76 -5.60 -2.27
C LEU A 276 14.95 -6.12 -1.47
N ALA A 277 14.73 -6.84 -0.38
CA ALA A 277 15.80 -7.43 0.42
C ALA A 277 16.70 -8.35 -0.42
N GLN A 278 16.11 -9.16 -1.31
CA GLN A 278 16.87 -10.01 -2.24
C GLN A 278 17.70 -9.18 -3.22
N MET A 279 17.09 -8.21 -3.89
CA MET A 279 17.77 -7.38 -4.89
C MET A 279 18.92 -6.59 -4.28
N PHE A 280 18.70 -5.92 -3.15
CA PHE A 280 19.75 -5.15 -2.47
C PHE A 280 20.84 -6.05 -1.88
N GLY A 281 20.48 -7.20 -1.31
CA GLY A 281 21.48 -8.14 -0.79
C GLY A 281 22.36 -8.72 -1.89
N MET A 282 21.82 -9.07 -3.07
CA MET A 282 22.64 -9.46 -4.22
C MET A 282 23.51 -8.30 -4.72
N LEU A 283 22.96 -7.09 -4.86
CA LEU A 283 23.72 -5.92 -5.31
C LEU A 283 24.88 -5.56 -4.38
N SER A 284 24.74 -5.82 -3.08
CA SER A 284 25.79 -5.55 -2.08
C SER A 284 27.07 -6.37 -2.28
N LEU A 285 27.01 -7.45 -3.06
CA LEU A 285 28.16 -8.29 -3.40
C LEU A 285 29.01 -7.70 -4.54
N PHE A 286 28.55 -6.62 -5.18
CA PHE A 286 29.24 -5.96 -6.28
C PHE A 286 29.67 -4.55 -5.87
N ASN A 287 30.90 -4.16 -6.23
CA ASN A 287 31.34 -2.77 -6.10
C ASN A 287 30.76 -1.91 -7.24
N LEU A 288 29.54 -1.41 -7.05
CA LEU A 288 28.81 -0.65 -8.06
C LEU A 288 29.50 0.66 -8.45
N ASP A 289 30.25 1.29 -7.54
CA ASP A 289 30.92 2.57 -7.80
C ASP A 289 31.95 2.46 -8.93
N THR A 290 32.61 1.30 -9.01
CA THR A 290 33.59 1.00 -10.08
C THR A 290 32.96 0.57 -11.41
N LYS A 291 31.65 0.35 -11.46
CA LYS A 291 30.95 -0.17 -12.64
C LYS A 291 30.52 0.94 -13.60
N SER A 292 30.56 0.64 -14.89
CA SER A 292 29.98 1.51 -15.92
C SER A 292 28.46 1.60 -15.76
N SER A 293 27.83 2.60 -16.40
CA SER A 293 26.35 2.69 -16.41
C SER A 293 25.68 1.46 -17.01
N ALA A 294 26.28 0.89 -18.06
CA ALA A 294 25.80 -0.35 -18.69
C ALA A 294 25.89 -1.54 -17.73
N ASP A 295 27.01 -1.71 -17.04
CA ASP A 295 27.21 -2.78 -16.05
C ASP A 295 26.24 -2.66 -14.87
N ARG A 296 26.01 -1.44 -14.37
CA ARG A 296 25.02 -1.21 -13.29
C ARG A 296 23.61 -1.55 -13.74
N THR A 297 23.25 -1.19 -14.97
CA THR A 297 21.96 -1.53 -15.56
C THR A 297 21.80 -3.05 -15.73
N HIS A 298 22.84 -3.71 -16.23
CA HIS A 298 22.88 -5.17 -16.37
C HIS A 298 22.70 -5.87 -15.03
N LEU A 299 23.47 -5.49 -14.00
CA LEU A 299 23.34 -6.04 -12.66
C LEU A 299 21.93 -5.83 -12.10
N LEU A 300 21.37 -4.62 -12.24
CA LEU A 300 20.00 -4.33 -11.78
C LEU A 300 18.97 -5.24 -12.45
N ILE A 301 19.06 -5.44 -13.76
CA ILE A 301 18.18 -6.34 -14.51
C ILE A 301 18.33 -7.78 -14.01
N GLU A 302 19.56 -8.24 -13.80
CA GLU A 302 19.84 -9.63 -13.42
C GLU A 302 19.42 -9.97 -11.99
N VAL A 303 19.56 -9.04 -11.03
CA VAL A 303 19.04 -9.23 -9.67
C VAL A 303 17.51 -9.14 -9.64
N MET A 304 16.90 -8.23 -10.42
CA MET A 304 15.45 -8.16 -10.57
C MET A 304 14.91 -9.48 -11.14
N ARG A 305 15.55 -10.03 -12.18
CA ARG A 305 15.12 -11.29 -12.80
C ARG A 305 15.05 -12.43 -11.79
N ARG A 306 16.06 -12.57 -10.93
CA ARG A 306 16.13 -13.59 -9.87
C ARG A 306 15.11 -13.35 -8.76
N ALA A 307 14.97 -12.12 -8.28
CA ALA A 307 14.00 -11.78 -7.24
C ALA A 307 12.54 -11.96 -7.72
N TYR A 308 12.24 -11.62 -8.98
CA TYR A 308 10.90 -11.82 -9.55
C TYR A 308 10.56 -13.29 -9.81
N ARG A 309 11.57 -14.12 -10.11
CA ARG A 309 11.41 -15.58 -10.16
C ARG A 309 11.00 -16.14 -8.80
N ASP A 310 11.70 -15.75 -7.73
CA ASP A 310 11.38 -16.18 -6.38
C ASP A 310 10.04 -15.64 -5.88
N ARG A 311 9.71 -14.40 -6.24
CA ARG A 311 8.38 -13.83 -6.01
C ARG A 311 7.28 -14.70 -6.61
N ALA A 312 7.44 -15.15 -7.85
CA ALA A 312 6.43 -15.94 -8.56
C ALA A 312 6.27 -17.35 -7.99
N GLU A 313 7.34 -17.90 -7.40
CA GLU A 313 7.37 -19.26 -6.87
C GLU A 313 6.90 -19.35 -5.42
N TYR A 314 7.34 -18.43 -4.55
CA TYR A 314 7.25 -18.61 -3.10
C TYR A 314 6.34 -17.62 -2.36
N LEU A 315 6.04 -16.44 -2.92
CA LEU A 315 5.37 -15.38 -2.17
C LEU A 315 3.85 -15.47 -2.32
N GLY A 316 3.15 -15.39 -1.19
CA GLY A 316 1.70 -15.45 -1.06
C GLY A 316 1.22 -14.84 0.26
N ASP A 317 0.06 -15.25 0.72
CA ASP A 317 -0.47 -14.85 2.03
C ASP A 317 0.10 -15.75 3.14
N PRO A 318 0.91 -15.20 4.09
CA PRO A 318 1.54 -16.00 5.14
C PRO A 318 0.52 -16.61 6.11
N ASP A 319 -0.73 -16.14 6.12
CA ASP A 319 -1.78 -16.70 6.95
C ASP A 319 -2.31 -18.05 6.36
N TYR A 320 -1.92 -18.41 5.13
CA TYR A 320 -2.39 -19.60 4.41
C TYR A 320 -1.28 -20.48 3.83
N VAL A 321 -0.09 -19.95 3.57
CA VAL A 321 1.05 -20.69 3.00
C VAL A 321 2.35 -20.39 3.73
N ASP A 322 3.20 -21.41 3.85
CA ASP A 322 4.53 -21.24 4.42
C ASP A 322 5.45 -20.54 3.41
N ILE A 323 5.96 -19.38 3.79
CA ILE A 323 6.88 -18.59 2.98
C ILE A 323 8.29 -18.69 3.58
N PRO A 324 9.30 -19.19 2.84
CA PRO A 324 10.65 -19.41 3.38
C PRO A 324 11.47 -18.11 3.46
N ILE A 325 10.94 -17.06 4.10
CA ILE A 325 11.54 -15.71 4.14
C ILE A 325 13.00 -15.76 4.62
N ALA A 326 13.27 -16.48 5.72
CA ALA A 326 14.61 -16.58 6.28
C ALA A 326 15.65 -17.14 5.30
N ARG A 327 15.24 -18.11 4.46
CA ARG A 327 16.09 -18.63 3.38
C ARG A 327 16.24 -17.61 2.27
N LEU A 328 15.12 -17.05 1.80
CA LEU A 328 15.07 -16.10 0.68
C LEU A 328 15.92 -14.85 0.93
N THR A 329 16.11 -14.43 2.18
CA THR A 329 16.93 -13.27 2.57
C THR A 329 18.26 -13.64 3.21
N SER A 330 18.66 -14.91 3.21
CA SER A 330 19.93 -15.34 3.82
C SER A 330 21.13 -14.99 2.93
N ALA A 331 22.26 -14.61 3.54
CA ALA A 331 23.48 -14.27 2.80
C ALA A 331 23.94 -15.39 1.86
N ALA A 332 23.92 -16.65 2.31
CA ALA A 332 24.32 -17.80 1.50
C ALA A 332 23.43 -18.00 0.26
N TYR A 333 22.12 -17.77 0.39
CA TYR A 333 21.20 -17.89 -0.73
C TYR A 333 21.39 -16.74 -1.73
N LEU A 334 21.57 -15.51 -1.25
CA LEU A 334 21.81 -14.34 -2.11
C LEU A 334 23.16 -14.41 -2.81
N ASP A 335 24.19 -14.93 -2.15
CA ASP A 335 25.50 -15.20 -2.76
C ASP A 335 25.38 -16.24 -3.89
N ASN A 336 24.67 -17.33 -3.67
CA ASN A 336 24.42 -18.33 -4.72
C ASN A 336 23.65 -17.76 -5.91
N LEU A 337 22.65 -16.91 -5.68
CA LEU A 337 21.93 -16.24 -6.75
C LEU A 337 22.84 -15.29 -7.52
N ALA A 338 23.63 -14.47 -6.81
CA ALA A 338 24.54 -13.50 -7.42
C ALA A 338 25.70 -14.15 -8.19
N SER A 339 26.23 -15.27 -7.70
CA SER A 339 27.35 -15.99 -8.34
C SER A 339 26.99 -16.57 -9.72
N SER A 340 25.70 -16.73 -10.00
CA SER A 340 25.20 -17.16 -11.32
C SER A 340 25.10 -16.01 -12.34
N ILE A 341 25.35 -14.75 -11.94
CA ILE A 341 25.25 -13.60 -12.85
C ILE A 341 26.52 -13.51 -13.70
N SER A 342 26.38 -13.68 -15.01
CA SER A 342 27.44 -13.38 -15.97
C SER A 342 27.49 -11.89 -16.27
N MET A 343 28.65 -11.25 -16.18
CA MET A 343 28.82 -9.85 -16.64
C MET A 343 28.91 -9.73 -18.17
N ALA A 344 29.10 -10.83 -18.89
CA ALA A 344 29.22 -10.82 -20.35
C ALA A 344 27.86 -11.02 -21.06
N HIS A 345 26.92 -11.71 -20.41
CA HIS A 345 25.65 -12.11 -21.02
C HIS A 345 24.49 -12.03 -20.02
N ALA A 346 23.32 -11.57 -20.48
CA ALA A 346 22.09 -11.63 -19.69
C ALA A 346 21.56 -13.06 -19.58
N THR A 347 21.02 -13.43 -18.42
CA THR A 347 20.44 -14.76 -18.21
C THR A 347 19.06 -14.83 -18.87
N PRO A 348 18.77 -15.76 -19.80
CA PRO A 348 17.41 -15.97 -20.27
C PRO A 348 16.48 -16.36 -19.12
N SER A 349 15.31 -15.71 -18.98
CA SER A 349 14.40 -16.01 -17.86
C SER A 349 13.95 -17.48 -17.82
N SER A 350 13.88 -18.14 -18.98
CA SER A 350 13.56 -19.57 -19.09
C SER A 350 14.54 -20.48 -18.37
N GLU A 351 15.80 -20.06 -18.21
CA GLU A 351 16.85 -20.83 -17.53
C GLU A 351 16.75 -20.73 -16.00
N LEU A 352 16.01 -19.75 -15.47
CA LEU A 352 15.78 -19.60 -14.02
C LEU A 352 14.51 -20.33 -13.53
N GLY A 353 13.77 -20.97 -14.44
CA GLY A 353 12.46 -21.61 -14.19
C GLY A 353 11.29 -20.84 -14.84
N LEU A 354 10.17 -21.54 -15.07
CA LEU A 354 9.03 -20.99 -15.83
C LEU A 354 8.43 -19.73 -15.17
N PRO A 355 8.40 -18.57 -15.84
CA PRO A 355 7.53 -17.49 -15.42
C PRO A 355 6.08 -17.89 -15.74
N LYS A 356 5.26 -18.20 -14.72
CA LYS A 356 3.80 -18.12 -14.88
C LYS A 356 3.50 -16.70 -15.37
N GLN A 357 2.72 -16.59 -16.46
CA GLN A 357 2.50 -15.34 -17.19
C GLN A 357 2.47 -14.10 -16.29
N THR A 358 3.45 -13.22 -16.45
CA THR A 358 3.50 -11.95 -15.74
C THR A 358 2.67 -10.93 -16.51
N GLY A 359 1.50 -10.56 -15.97
CA GLY A 359 0.81 -9.35 -16.40
C GLY A 359 1.61 -8.11 -16.00
N SER A 360 1.45 -7.00 -16.73
CA SER A 360 1.96 -5.70 -16.28
C SER A 360 1.22 -5.25 -15.03
N GLY A 361 1.94 -4.60 -14.10
CA GLY A 361 1.30 -3.94 -12.95
C GLY A 361 0.38 -2.80 -13.40
N THR A 362 -0.65 -2.52 -12.60
CA THR A 362 -1.53 -1.36 -12.79
C THR A 362 -1.07 -0.18 -11.94
N HIS A 363 -1.60 1.01 -12.22
CA HIS A 363 -1.36 2.20 -11.42
C HIS A 363 -1.88 2.02 -9.99
N THR A 364 -1.19 2.64 -9.03
CA THR A 364 -1.61 2.85 -7.63
C THR A 364 -1.23 4.29 -7.24
N THR A 365 -1.54 4.71 -6.02
CA THR A 365 -1.06 5.97 -5.45
C THR A 365 -0.11 5.69 -4.29
N HIS A 366 0.78 6.64 -3.97
CA HIS A 366 1.65 6.56 -2.80
C HIS A 366 1.75 7.94 -2.16
N PHE A 367 1.87 7.97 -0.85
CA PHE A 367 2.19 9.19 -0.14
C PHE A 367 3.12 8.93 1.04
N SER A 368 3.85 9.98 1.43
CA SER A 368 4.79 9.99 2.54
C SER A 368 4.59 11.26 3.37
N ILE A 369 4.58 11.09 4.69
CA ILE A 369 4.32 12.17 5.66
C ILE A 369 5.33 12.05 6.80
N ILE A 370 5.83 13.20 7.25
CA ILE A 370 6.59 13.33 8.49
C ILE A 370 6.08 14.53 9.27
N ASP A 371 5.91 14.39 10.58
CA ASP A 371 5.51 15.49 11.47
C ASP A 371 6.66 16.02 12.34
N ARG A 372 6.41 17.10 13.09
CA ARG A 372 7.39 17.73 13.99
C ARG A 372 7.75 16.87 15.21
N GLN A 373 6.93 15.86 15.52
CA GLN A 373 7.18 14.92 16.61
C GLN A 373 8.01 13.72 16.15
N GLY A 374 8.40 13.68 14.88
CA GLY A 374 9.19 12.61 14.28
C GLY A 374 8.37 11.39 13.88
N ASN A 375 7.04 11.44 13.96
CA ASN A 375 6.19 10.39 13.42
C ASN A 375 6.28 10.41 11.89
N LYS A 376 6.24 9.22 11.28
CA LYS A 376 6.29 9.03 9.84
C LYS A 376 5.21 8.05 9.40
N ALA A 377 4.57 8.35 8.29
CA ALA A 377 3.63 7.46 7.63
C ALA A 377 3.97 7.39 6.14
N ALA A 378 4.07 6.19 5.60
CA ALA A 378 4.20 5.95 4.17
C ALA A 378 3.19 4.87 3.77
N ALA A 379 2.30 5.16 2.83
CA ALA A 379 1.22 4.25 2.48
C ALA A 379 1.02 4.14 0.97
N THR A 380 0.63 2.94 0.54
CA THR A 380 0.42 2.56 -0.86
C THR A 380 -0.83 1.72 -1.02
#